data_AF-A0A954LZK7-F1
#
_entry.id   AF-A0A954LZK7-F1
#
_cell.length_a   1.000
_cell.length_b   1.000
_cell.length_c   1.000
_cell.angle_alpha   90.00
_cell.angle_beta   90.00
_cell.angle_gamma   90.00
#
_symmetry.space_group_name_H-M   'P 1'
#
loop_
_entity.id
_entity.type
_entity.pdbx_description
1 polymer ?
#
loop_
_entity_poly.entity_id
_entity_poly.type
_entity_poly.pdbx_seq_one_letter_code
_entity_poly.pdbx_strand_id
1 'polypeptide(L)'
;MKHLRDKKPKLHLWKRLTFGARLYRLACRCGYREADEKLFAADGGEWCWSIHQQYLAVAQGILGRAAGERAGHWYHASEHVWDTARVLHPDDDEARRQWADQALTHLHDGGGCALLEWLTTERSHWRCRKRKAVTQLMAYVQPRLDRTDDPTSLAHGWQIGSGMIESTAKQLVGLRLKGPGMHWSEPGALTVTA
;
A
#
# COMPACT_ATOMS: atom_id res chain seq x y z
N MET A 1 31.43 10.25 -32.75
CA MET A 1 30.49 10.68 -31.69
C MET A 1 29.49 9.55 -31.43
N LYS A 2 29.63 8.81 -30.32
CA LYS A 2 28.62 7.86 -29.84
C LYS A 2 28.22 8.30 -28.42
N HIS A 3 26.95 8.64 -28.26
CA HIS A 3 26.36 9.09 -27.00
C HIS A 3 26.39 7.98 -25.95
N LEU A 4 27.00 8.28 -24.81
CA LEU A 4 26.82 7.55 -23.55
C LEU A 4 25.42 7.87 -22.99
N ARG A 5 24.43 7.01 -23.27
CA ARG A 5 23.27 6.84 -22.40
C ARG A 5 23.68 5.91 -21.28
N ASP A 6 24.13 6.46 -20.16
CA ASP A 6 23.95 5.82 -18.86
C ASP A 6 24.32 6.75 -17.71
N LYS A 7 23.38 6.91 -16.77
CA LYS A 7 23.50 7.40 -15.37
C LYS A 7 22.25 8.17 -14.93
N LYS A 8 21.16 7.46 -14.57
CA LYS A 8 20.08 8.02 -13.71
C LYS A 8 19.56 7.14 -12.54
N PRO A 9 20.21 6.08 -12.04
CA PRO A 9 19.70 5.42 -10.82
C PRO A 9 19.96 6.23 -9.53
N LYS A 10 21.03 7.04 -9.49
CA LYS A 10 21.44 7.75 -8.26
C LYS A 10 20.50 8.90 -7.87
N LEU A 11 19.98 9.66 -8.85
CA LEU A 11 19.18 10.88 -8.58
C LEU A 11 17.88 10.56 -7.80
N HIS A 12 17.24 9.42 -8.10
CA HIS A 12 16.04 8.98 -7.39
C HIS A 12 16.33 8.54 -5.95
N LEU A 13 17.50 7.94 -5.70
CA LEU A 13 17.93 7.53 -4.37
C LEU A 13 18.24 8.74 -3.47
N TRP A 14 18.95 9.75 -4.01
CA TRP A 14 19.26 10.99 -3.28
C TRP A 14 18.01 11.79 -2.90
N LYS A 15 17.02 11.88 -3.81
CA LYS A 15 15.73 12.53 -3.51
C LYS A 15 14.95 11.79 -2.42
N ARG A 16 14.97 10.45 -2.41
CA ARG A 16 14.33 9.61 -1.36
C ARG A 16 14.96 9.80 0.02
N LEU A 17 16.28 9.78 0.11
CA LEU A 17 17.01 10.01 1.38
C LEU A 17 16.75 11.41 1.94
N THR A 18 16.74 12.41 1.06
CA THR A 18 16.45 13.80 1.44
C THR A 18 15.00 13.96 1.94
N PHE A 19 14.05 13.27 1.30
CA PHE A 19 12.66 13.23 1.75
C PHE A 19 12.52 12.55 3.12
N GLY A 20 13.13 11.37 3.31
CA GLY A 20 13.10 10.64 4.59
C GLY A 20 13.63 11.46 5.77
N ALA A 21 14.77 12.15 5.58
CA ALA A 21 15.34 13.03 6.59
C ALA A 21 14.43 14.24 6.92
N ARG A 22 13.79 14.85 5.91
CA ARG A 22 12.83 15.95 6.11
C ARG A 22 11.57 15.49 6.83
N LEU A 23 11.05 14.31 6.46
CA LEU A 23 9.90 13.69 7.11
C LEU A 23 10.19 13.42 8.59
N TYR A 24 11.35 12.83 8.90
CA TYR A 24 11.78 12.59 10.28
C TYR A 24 11.89 13.89 11.09
N ARG A 25 12.48 14.95 10.50
CA ARG A 25 12.59 16.26 11.16
C ARG A 25 11.21 16.87 11.45
N LEU A 26 10.27 16.75 10.51
CA LEU A 26 8.90 17.20 10.72
C LEU A 26 8.22 16.37 11.83
N ALA A 27 8.35 15.05 11.79
CA ALA A 27 7.80 14.16 12.81
C ALA A 27 8.32 14.55 14.21
N CYS A 28 9.63 14.79 14.36
CA CYS A 28 10.23 15.24 15.62
C CYS A 28 9.66 16.59 16.08
N ARG A 29 9.46 17.55 15.17
CA ARG A 29 8.81 18.83 15.51
C ARG A 29 7.35 18.67 15.96
N CYS A 30 6.70 17.61 15.53
CA CYS A 30 5.32 17.27 15.91
C CYS A 30 5.26 16.36 17.15
N GLY A 31 6.36 16.18 17.90
CA GLY A 31 6.36 15.41 19.15
C GLY A 31 6.69 13.93 19.01
N TYR A 32 7.21 13.48 17.85
CA TYR A 32 7.52 12.06 17.61
C TYR A 32 8.55 11.48 18.59
N ARG A 33 9.45 12.28 19.16
CA ARG A 33 10.46 11.76 20.09
C ARG A 33 9.86 11.50 21.46
N GLU A 34 8.94 12.37 21.84
CA GLU A 34 8.26 12.46 23.12
C GLU A 34 7.04 11.54 23.21
N ALA A 35 6.51 11.09 22.07
CA ALA A 35 5.41 10.14 22.04
C ALA A 35 5.81 8.78 22.64
N ASP A 36 4.97 8.23 23.51
CA ASP A 36 5.15 6.88 24.06
C ASP A 36 4.87 5.80 23.00
N GLU A 37 3.87 6.03 22.14
CA GLU A 37 3.50 5.16 21.04
C GLU A 37 3.80 5.82 19.68
N LYS A 38 4.42 5.06 18.77
CA LYS A 38 4.87 5.56 17.45
C LYS A 38 4.40 4.60 16.39
N LEU A 39 3.54 5.07 15.49
CA LEU A 39 3.00 4.28 14.39
C LEU A 39 3.46 4.87 13.05
N PHE A 40 3.82 3.99 12.11
CA PHE A 40 4.18 4.38 10.76
C PHE A 40 3.24 3.71 9.75
N ALA A 41 2.40 4.51 9.09
CA ALA A 41 1.49 4.06 8.04
C ALA A 41 1.97 4.51 6.65
N ALA A 42 1.94 3.60 5.68
CA ALA A 42 2.32 3.88 4.30
C ALA A 42 1.54 3.00 3.31
N ASP A 43 1.47 3.44 2.05
CA ASP A 43 0.75 2.81 0.93
C ASP A 43 1.30 1.45 0.46
N GLY A 44 2.36 0.94 1.10
CA GLY A 44 2.94 -0.36 0.79
C GLY A 44 4.02 -0.32 -0.30
N GLY A 45 4.36 0.84 -0.85
CA GLY A 45 5.51 0.98 -1.74
C GLY A 45 6.82 0.62 -1.00
N GLU A 46 7.66 -0.24 -1.59
CA GLU A 46 8.90 -0.73 -0.96
C GLU A 46 9.83 0.40 -0.47
N TRP A 47 9.82 1.53 -1.18
CA TRP A 47 10.61 2.70 -0.84
C TRP A 47 10.14 3.39 0.47
N CYS A 48 8.85 3.32 0.82
CA CYS A 48 8.33 3.83 2.10
C CYS A 48 8.94 3.05 3.27
N TRP A 49 9.04 1.73 3.12
CA TRP A 49 9.63 0.84 4.13
C TRP A 49 11.14 1.05 4.28
N SER A 50 11.85 1.40 3.19
CA SER A 50 13.26 1.80 3.29
C SER A 50 13.48 3.06 4.14
N ILE A 51 12.54 4.02 4.09
CA ILE A 51 12.58 5.22 4.94
C ILE A 51 12.23 4.88 6.38
N HIS A 52 11.23 4.02 6.59
CA HIS A 52 10.86 3.53 7.91
C HIS A 52 12.06 2.87 8.61
N GLN A 53 12.70 1.89 7.97
CA GLN A 53 13.87 1.21 8.53
C GLN A 53 15.02 2.17 8.84
N GLN A 54 15.21 3.21 8.02
CA GLN A 54 16.36 4.10 8.17
C GLN A 54 16.15 5.21 9.22
N TYR A 55 14.94 5.74 9.35
CA TYR A 55 14.69 6.95 10.15
C TYR A 55 13.64 6.75 11.26
N LEU A 56 12.74 5.79 11.11
CA LEU A 56 11.56 5.62 11.97
C LEU A 56 11.45 4.18 12.48
N ALA A 57 12.57 3.46 12.61
CA ALA A 57 12.58 2.03 12.96
C ALA A 57 11.96 1.73 14.34
N VAL A 58 11.91 2.71 15.24
CA VAL A 58 11.27 2.60 16.56
C VAL A 58 9.74 2.71 16.45
N ALA A 59 9.21 3.29 15.37
CA ALA A 59 7.78 3.23 15.11
C ALA A 59 7.39 1.82 14.70
N GLN A 60 6.28 1.32 15.25
CA GLN A 60 5.64 0.14 14.74
C GLN A 60 5.20 0.42 13.31
N GLY A 61 5.78 -0.29 12.34
CA GLY A 61 5.40 -0.19 10.95
C GLY A 61 4.05 -0.87 10.79
N ILE A 62 3.00 -0.10 10.54
CA ILE A 62 1.66 -0.65 10.37
C ILE A 62 1.19 -0.35 8.96
N LEU A 63 0.84 -1.41 8.24
CA LEU A 63 0.10 -1.30 7.00
C LEU A 63 -1.26 -0.63 7.33
N GLY A 64 -1.58 0.50 6.69
CA GLY A 64 -2.78 1.30 6.98
C GLY A 64 -4.06 0.47 7.13
N ARG A 65 -4.67 0.54 8.32
CA ARG A 65 -5.95 -0.05 8.73
C ARG A 65 -6.91 1.07 9.15
N ALA A 66 -7.71 1.63 8.23
CA ALA A 66 -8.68 2.65 8.62
C ALA A 66 -9.69 2.16 9.67
N ALA A 67 -9.97 3.04 10.64
CA ALA A 67 -11.08 2.86 11.56
C ALA A 67 -12.38 3.22 10.86
N GLY A 68 -13.39 2.38 11.07
CA GLY A 68 -14.68 2.46 10.39
C GLY A 68 -14.71 1.63 9.11
N GLU A 69 -13.67 1.70 8.27
CA GLU A 69 -13.54 0.89 7.05
C GLU A 69 -12.05 0.64 6.81
N ARG A 70 -11.62 -0.60 6.62
CA ARG A 70 -10.22 -1.06 6.64
C ARG A 70 -9.39 -0.64 5.40
N ALA A 71 -9.40 0.63 5.00
CA ALA A 71 -8.87 1.11 3.72
C ALA A 71 -7.41 1.61 3.79
N GLY A 72 -6.59 1.07 2.89
CA GLY A 72 -5.18 1.39 2.67
C GLY A 72 -4.54 0.25 1.87
N HIS A 73 -4.52 -0.94 2.46
CA HIS A 73 -4.08 -2.18 1.78
C HIS A 73 -5.23 -2.99 1.19
N TRP A 74 -6.45 -2.72 1.63
CA TRP A 74 -7.65 -3.26 1.00
C TRP A 74 -7.75 -2.88 -0.47
N TYR A 75 -7.39 -1.65 -0.84
CA TYR A 75 -7.51 -1.21 -2.22
C TYR A 75 -6.60 -2.04 -3.14
N HIS A 76 -5.31 -2.15 -2.85
CA HIS A 76 -4.39 -2.94 -3.69
C HIS A 76 -4.60 -4.46 -3.56
N ALA A 77 -4.92 -4.98 -2.38
CA ALA A 77 -5.27 -6.39 -2.24
C ALA A 77 -6.56 -6.70 -3.02
N SER A 78 -7.54 -5.78 -3.00
CA SER A 78 -8.77 -5.92 -3.78
C SER A 78 -8.51 -5.86 -5.28
N GLU A 79 -7.60 -5.01 -5.76
CA GLU A 79 -7.19 -5.01 -7.17
C GLU A 79 -6.62 -6.37 -7.57
N HIS A 80 -5.70 -6.94 -6.77
CA HIS A 80 -5.15 -8.27 -7.04
C HIS A 80 -6.19 -9.39 -6.95
N VAL A 81 -7.17 -9.29 -6.05
CA VAL A 81 -8.31 -10.21 -5.97
C VAL A 81 -9.16 -10.10 -7.24
N TRP A 82 -9.55 -8.89 -7.65
CA TRP A 82 -10.37 -8.66 -8.84
C TRP A 82 -9.65 -9.08 -10.14
N ASP A 83 -8.35 -8.82 -10.25
CA ASP A 83 -7.53 -9.29 -11.37
C ASP A 83 -7.50 -10.82 -11.44
N THR A 84 -7.39 -11.49 -10.29
CA THR A 84 -7.46 -12.94 -10.21
C THR A 84 -8.84 -13.43 -10.62
N ALA A 85 -9.90 -12.84 -10.08
CA ALA A 85 -11.29 -13.16 -10.41
C ALA A 85 -11.56 -13.04 -11.92
N ARG A 86 -11.04 -11.98 -12.57
CA ARG A 86 -11.15 -11.77 -14.02
C ARG A 86 -10.51 -12.91 -14.83
N VAL A 87 -9.42 -13.50 -14.35
CA VAL A 87 -8.78 -14.65 -14.99
C VAL A 87 -9.57 -15.95 -14.74
N LEU A 88 -10.19 -16.09 -13.56
CA LEU A 88 -10.98 -17.27 -13.21
C LEU A 88 -12.30 -17.33 -13.97
N HIS A 89 -12.96 -16.19 -14.12
CA HIS A 89 -14.26 -16.06 -14.77
C HIS A 89 -14.18 -14.96 -15.83
N PRO A 90 -13.64 -15.23 -17.04
CA PRO A 90 -13.47 -14.20 -18.08
C PRO A 90 -14.81 -13.70 -18.62
N ASP A 91 -15.78 -14.59 -18.80
CA ASP A 91 -17.04 -14.34 -19.52
C ASP A 91 -18.29 -14.44 -18.61
N ASP A 92 -18.09 -14.60 -17.30
CA ASP A 92 -19.16 -14.75 -16.31
C ASP A 92 -18.98 -13.72 -15.20
N ASP A 93 -19.71 -12.61 -15.30
CA ASP A 93 -19.61 -11.49 -14.36
C ASP A 93 -20.15 -11.83 -12.97
N GLU A 94 -21.17 -12.68 -12.88
CA GLU A 94 -21.77 -13.05 -11.60
C GLU A 94 -20.82 -13.95 -10.82
N ALA A 95 -20.29 -14.98 -11.45
CA ALA A 95 -19.29 -15.85 -10.82
C ALA A 95 -17.99 -15.10 -10.48
N ARG A 96 -17.59 -14.12 -11.32
CA ARG A 96 -16.45 -13.24 -11.04
C ARG A 96 -16.67 -12.43 -9.76
N ARG A 97 -17.85 -11.82 -9.60
CA ARG A 97 -18.21 -11.04 -8.42
C ARG A 97 -18.27 -11.91 -7.17
N GLN A 98 -18.99 -13.03 -7.23
CA GLN A 98 -19.11 -13.95 -6.09
C GLN A 98 -17.75 -14.44 -5.60
N TRP A 99 -16.85 -14.81 -6.52
CA TRP A 99 -15.51 -15.24 -6.14
C TRP A 99 -14.69 -14.12 -5.48
N ALA A 100 -14.76 -12.89 -6.04
CA ALA A 100 -14.07 -11.74 -5.49
C ALA A 100 -14.60 -11.37 -4.09
N ASP A 101 -15.92 -11.35 -3.92
CA ASP A 101 -16.58 -11.03 -2.66
C ASP A 101 -16.24 -12.05 -1.56
N GLN A 102 -16.17 -13.33 -1.90
CA GLN A 102 -15.73 -14.38 -0.96
C GLN A 102 -14.28 -14.18 -0.53
N ALA A 103 -13.36 -13.96 -1.47
CA ALA A 103 -11.95 -13.70 -1.18
C ALA A 103 -11.80 -12.45 -0.29
N LEU A 104 -12.53 -11.38 -0.61
CA LEU A 104 -12.54 -10.15 0.16
C LEU A 104 -13.14 -10.33 1.55
N THR A 105 -14.15 -11.19 1.72
CA THR A 105 -14.74 -11.54 3.02
C THR A 105 -13.73 -12.27 3.89
N HIS A 106 -12.99 -13.25 3.36
CA HIS A 106 -11.92 -13.91 4.11
C HIS A 106 -10.83 -12.93 4.55
N LEU A 107 -10.43 -12.03 3.65
CA LEU A 107 -9.48 -10.97 3.96
C LEU A 107 -10.02 -9.98 5.01
N HIS A 108 -11.32 -9.68 4.96
CA HIS A 108 -12.00 -8.80 5.90
C HIS A 108 -12.02 -9.42 7.30
N ASP A 109 -12.58 -10.62 7.42
CA ASP A 109 -12.95 -11.18 8.70
C ASP A 109 -11.76 -11.81 9.43
N GLY A 110 -10.84 -12.42 8.68
CA GLY A 110 -9.72 -13.17 9.23
C GLY A 110 -8.34 -12.75 8.70
N GLY A 111 -8.26 -11.65 7.95
CA GLY A 111 -6.99 -11.09 7.50
C GLY A 111 -6.27 -11.92 6.43
N GLY A 112 -4.95 -11.73 6.32
CA GLY A 112 -4.11 -12.34 5.29
C GLY A 112 -4.00 -13.86 5.45
N CYS A 113 -3.91 -14.35 6.68
CA CYS A 113 -3.86 -15.77 7.00
C CYS A 113 -5.12 -16.49 6.55
N ALA A 114 -6.30 -15.98 6.91
CA ALA A 114 -7.58 -16.59 6.52
C ALA A 114 -7.76 -16.60 4.99
N LEU A 115 -7.36 -15.52 4.32
CA LEU A 115 -7.35 -15.48 2.85
C LEU A 115 -6.42 -16.55 2.26
N LEU A 116 -5.21 -16.74 2.81
CA LEU A 116 -4.27 -17.74 2.30
C LEU A 116 -4.74 -19.18 2.52
N GLU A 117 -5.35 -19.47 3.66
CA GLU A 117 -5.96 -20.78 3.93
C GLU A 117 -7.06 -21.08 2.91
N TRP A 118 -7.96 -20.13 2.68
CA TRP A 118 -9.00 -20.27 1.67
C TRP A 118 -8.43 -20.42 0.25
N LEU A 119 -7.46 -19.58 -0.14
CA LEU A 119 -6.81 -19.66 -1.46
C LEU A 119 -6.07 -20.99 -1.68
N THR A 120 -5.55 -21.61 -0.62
CA THR A 120 -4.90 -22.93 -0.69
C THR A 120 -5.89 -24.00 -1.13
N THR A 121 -7.10 -23.95 -0.58
CA THR A 121 -8.21 -24.83 -0.98
C THR A 121 -8.66 -24.50 -2.41
N GLU A 122 -8.88 -23.22 -2.72
CA GLU A 122 -9.35 -22.80 -4.05
C GLU A 122 -8.39 -23.15 -5.18
N ARG A 123 -7.08 -23.06 -4.94
CA ARG A 123 -6.05 -23.43 -5.92
C ARG A 123 -6.24 -24.87 -6.45
N SER A 124 -6.81 -25.75 -5.64
CA SER A 124 -7.09 -27.14 -6.01
C SER A 124 -8.22 -27.29 -7.04
N HIS A 125 -9.20 -26.37 -7.06
CA HIS A 125 -10.33 -26.35 -8.00
C HIS A 125 -9.92 -25.92 -9.41
N TRP A 126 -8.83 -25.14 -9.51
CA TRP A 126 -8.38 -24.58 -10.77
C TRP A 126 -7.23 -25.37 -11.42
N ARG A 127 -7.06 -25.19 -12.73
CA ARG A 127 -5.99 -25.79 -13.55
C ARG A 127 -5.30 -24.74 -14.42
N CYS A 128 -4.08 -25.05 -14.87
CA CYS A 128 -3.31 -24.26 -15.84
C CYS A 128 -3.26 -22.75 -15.49
N ARG A 129 -3.71 -21.90 -16.42
CA ARG A 129 -3.71 -20.44 -16.27
C ARG A 129 -4.46 -19.95 -15.03
N LYS A 130 -5.61 -20.55 -14.73
CA LYS A 130 -6.45 -20.18 -13.58
C LYS A 130 -5.75 -20.51 -12.25
N ARG A 131 -5.15 -21.70 -12.15
CA ARG A 131 -4.32 -22.08 -10.98
C ARG A 131 -3.12 -21.15 -10.79
N LYS A 132 -2.49 -20.74 -11.89
CA LYS A 132 -1.35 -19.81 -11.84
C LYS A 132 -1.76 -18.44 -11.28
N ALA A 133 -2.92 -17.91 -11.67
CA ALA A 133 -3.43 -16.65 -11.13
C ALA A 133 -3.66 -16.72 -9.61
N VAL A 134 -4.30 -17.77 -9.12
CA VAL A 134 -4.47 -17.99 -7.66
C VAL A 134 -3.11 -18.08 -6.95
N THR A 135 -2.15 -18.81 -7.53
CA THR A 135 -0.80 -18.94 -6.95
C THR A 135 -0.08 -17.59 -6.88
N GLN A 136 -0.26 -16.72 -7.87
CA GLN A 136 0.32 -15.37 -7.88
C GLN A 136 -0.31 -14.48 -6.80
N LEU A 137 -1.63 -14.58 -6.59
CA LEU A 137 -2.30 -13.89 -5.50
C LEU A 137 -1.77 -14.36 -4.14
N MET A 138 -1.60 -15.67 -3.93
CA MET A 138 -1.00 -16.20 -2.71
C MET A 138 0.42 -15.64 -2.49
N ALA A 139 1.26 -15.61 -3.54
CA ALA A 139 2.61 -15.06 -3.47
C ALA A 139 2.65 -13.55 -3.17
N TYR A 140 1.59 -12.82 -3.53
CA TYR A 140 1.43 -11.41 -3.15
C TYR A 140 1.09 -11.27 -1.66
N VAL A 141 0.18 -12.09 -1.14
CA VAL A 141 -0.31 -12.00 0.25
C VAL A 141 0.73 -12.49 1.26
N GLN A 142 1.44 -13.59 0.96
CA GLN A 142 2.39 -14.24 1.89
C GLN A 142 3.43 -13.30 2.55
N PRO A 143 4.20 -12.46 1.81
CA PRO A 143 5.19 -11.58 2.44
C PRO A 143 4.56 -10.38 3.19
N ARG A 144 3.24 -10.26 3.18
CA ARG A 144 2.49 -9.17 3.82
C ARG A 144 1.72 -9.64 5.07
N LEU A 145 1.83 -10.91 5.46
CA LEU A 145 1.12 -11.47 6.62
C LEU A 145 1.46 -10.76 7.92
N ASP A 146 2.75 -10.58 8.23
CA ASP A 146 3.24 -9.92 9.45
C ASP A 146 2.68 -8.51 9.65
N ARG A 147 2.18 -7.90 8.56
CA ARG A 147 1.68 -6.53 8.54
C ARG A 147 0.16 -6.45 8.39
N THR A 148 -0.48 -7.49 7.86
CA THR A 148 -1.95 -7.58 7.71
C THR A 148 -2.58 -8.14 8.99
N ASP A 149 -1.89 -9.08 9.64
CA ASP A 149 -2.38 -9.84 10.80
C ASP A 149 -1.67 -9.47 12.10
N ASP A 150 -1.10 -8.25 12.20
CA ASP A 150 -0.44 -7.79 13.43
C ASP A 150 -1.42 -7.82 14.62
N PRO A 151 -1.23 -8.75 15.59
CA PRO A 151 -2.13 -8.93 16.72
C PRO A 151 -2.16 -7.70 17.64
N THR A 152 -1.04 -6.97 17.69
CA THR A 152 -0.87 -5.77 18.51
C THR A 152 -1.84 -4.68 18.05
N SER A 153 -1.90 -4.44 16.73
CA SER A 153 -2.83 -3.48 16.13
C SER A 153 -4.30 -3.89 16.31
N LEU A 154 -4.62 -5.19 16.37
CA LEU A 154 -5.98 -5.70 16.61
C LEU A 154 -6.43 -5.48 18.06
N ALA A 155 -5.52 -5.67 19.03
CA ALA A 155 -5.82 -5.51 20.44
C ALA A 155 -5.97 -4.04 20.88
N HIS A 156 -5.20 -3.11 20.28
CA HIS A 156 -5.21 -1.70 20.68
C HIS A 156 -6.28 -0.84 19.97
N GLY A 157 -7.01 -1.38 18.99
CA GLY A 157 -8.11 -0.67 18.33
C GLY A 157 -7.69 0.61 17.58
N TRP A 158 -6.41 0.73 17.20
CA TRP A 158 -5.88 1.94 16.58
C TRP A 158 -6.61 2.30 15.28
N GLN A 159 -6.85 3.60 15.09
CA GLN A 159 -7.45 4.17 13.88
C GLN A 159 -6.38 4.44 12.83
N ILE A 160 -5.97 3.42 12.09
CA ILE A 160 -4.81 3.47 11.18
C ILE A 160 -5.24 3.82 9.75
N GLY A 161 -6.14 4.79 9.61
CA GLY A 161 -6.68 5.15 8.31
C GLY A 161 -5.83 6.11 7.54
N SER A 162 -5.36 5.73 6.35
CA SER A 162 -4.75 6.68 5.43
C SER A 162 -5.77 7.67 4.87
N GLY A 163 -7.09 7.47 5.05
CA GLY A 163 -8.13 8.32 4.46
C GLY A 163 -7.98 9.83 4.71
N MET A 164 -7.56 10.24 5.91
CA MET A 164 -7.26 11.66 6.19
C MET A 164 -6.02 12.15 5.42
N ILE A 165 -4.98 11.32 5.33
CA ILE A 165 -3.76 11.60 4.57
C ILE A 165 -4.05 11.61 3.06
N GLU A 166 -4.81 10.66 2.55
CA GLU A 166 -5.21 10.52 1.15
C GLU A 166 -6.14 11.64 0.70
N SER A 167 -7.11 12.02 1.55
CA SER A 167 -7.95 13.19 1.31
C SER A 167 -7.09 14.45 1.20
N THR A 168 -6.15 14.64 2.15
CA THR A 168 -5.22 15.77 2.13
C THR A 168 -4.34 15.75 0.88
N ALA A 169 -3.80 14.60 0.48
CA ALA A 169 -3.00 14.45 -0.75
C ALA A 169 -3.85 14.73 -2.01
N LYS A 170 -5.10 14.28 -2.05
CA LYS A 170 -6.03 14.53 -3.15
C LYS A 170 -6.35 16.03 -3.27
N GLN A 171 -6.55 16.72 -2.15
CA GLN A 171 -6.87 18.15 -2.13
C GLN A 171 -5.64 19.03 -2.44
N LEU A 172 -4.49 18.75 -1.82
CA LEU A 172 -3.28 19.58 -1.97
C LEU A 172 -2.49 19.26 -3.23
N VAL A 173 -2.30 17.98 -3.55
CA VAL A 173 -1.49 17.54 -4.70
C VAL A 173 -2.38 17.28 -5.90
N GLY A 174 -3.46 16.51 -5.72
CA GLY A 174 -4.37 16.15 -6.81
C GLY A 174 -4.97 17.37 -7.49
N LEU A 175 -5.69 18.22 -6.75
CA LEU A 175 -6.37 19.38 -7.34
C LEU A 175 -5.41 20.46 -7.84
N ARG A 176 -4.28 20.67 -7.16
CA ARG A 176 -3.39 21.79 -7.47
C ARG A 176 -2.33 21.47 -8.50
N LEU A 177 -1.93 20.19 -8.62
CA LEU A 177 -0.87 19.78 -9.53
C LEU A 177 -1.32 18.86 -10.67
N LYS A 178 -2.48 18.19 -10.56
CA LYS A 178 -2.99 17.28 -11.60
C LYS A 178 -4.23 17.87 -12.26
N GLY A 179 -4.04 18.50 -13.41
CA GLY A 179 -5.10 19.01 -14.27
C GLY A 179 -4.69 19.05 -15.75
N PRO A 180 -5.65 19.06 -16.69
CA PRO A 180 -5.34 19.12 -18.12
C PRO A 180 -4.47 20.34 -18.46
N GLY A 181 -3.38 20.12 -19.18
CA GLY A 181 -2.46 21.19 -19.61
C GLY A 181 -1.54 21.76 -18.51
N MET A 182 -1.56 21.22 -17.29
CA MET A 182 -0.67 21.67 -16.22
C MET A 182 0.74 21.10 -16.39
N HIS A 183 1.73 21.99 -16.50
CA HIS A 183 3.15 21.65 -16.58
C HIS A 183 3.90 22.44 -15.51
N TRP A 184 4.72 21.75 -14.70
CA TRP A 184 5.39 22.37 -13.56
C TRP A 184 6.90 22.18 -13.65
N SER A 185 7.63 23.24 -13.29
CA SER A 185 9.01 23.09 -12.83
C SER A 185 9.01 22.64 -11.37
N GLU A 186 10.09 21.99 -10.90
CA GLU A 186 10.19 21.55 -9.50
C GLU A 186 9.98 22.70 -8.48
N PRO A 187 10.54 23.91 -8.68
CA PRO A 187 10.22 25.05 -7.83
C PRO A 187 8.75 25.48 -7.92
N GLY A 188 8.17 25.49 -9.12
CA GLY A 188 6.78 25.88 -9.33
C GLY A 188 5.80 24.93 -8.64
N ALA A 189 6.06 23.62 -8.70
CA ALA A 189 5.27 22.62 -8.00
C ALA A 189 5.32 22.83 -6.47
N LEU A 190 6.52 23.08 -5.92
CA LEU A 190 6.69 23.31 -4.47
C LEU A 190 5.93 24.53 -3.98
N THR A 191 5.95 25.64 -4.73
CA THR A 191 5.21 26.86 -4.37
C THR A 191 3.70 26.66 -4.33
N VAL A 192 3.16 25.84 -5.22
CA VAL A 192 1.71 25.61 -5.33
C VAL A 192 1.20 24.63 -4.26
N THR A 193 2.08 23.77 -3.73
CA THR A 193 1.76 22.79 -2.67
C THR A 193 2.16 23.23 -1.26
N ALA A 194 2.86 24.35 -1.11
CA ALA A 194 3.17 24.95 0.19
C ALA A 194 1.90 25.53 0.85
#